data_AF-A0A5Q0BF71-F1
#
_entry.id   AF-A0A5Q0BF71-F1
#
_cell.length_a   1.000
_cell.length_b   1.000
_cell.length_c   1.000
_cell.angle_alpha   90.00
_cell.angle_beta   90.00
_cell.angle_gamma   90.00
#
_symmetry.space_group_name_H-M   'P 1'
#
loop_
_entity.id
_entity.type
_entity.pdbx_description
1 polymer ?
#
loop_
_entity_poly.entity_id
_entity_poly.type
_entity_poly.pdbx_seq_one_letter_code
_entity_poly.pdbx_strand_id
1 'polypeptide(L)'
;MFVATQLAGQNRLFSFEAVKCPKDAFFVVQFEGEEALSALYRFELLLASKDSDIDAGALIGTAAHFSLSDGVVDGQPATYQGLIQEFSYEYESGGWTFYQAILVPVLWKLETFVLSEVYLDKSRPEIFNTVLENAGMRRNDFEMRLSSDSANAPKLEYICQYRESYLTFISRWAERLGVYWWYENTGGQEKAVFTDLRTAHKDEATTLHYQPAGELDAQSTQKRRCQRLRQVAQNQPKHVVIRDFSAHRASQELKGTAPVDPETGIGEMHFFGRKLKSVMDIEQRAKIAAESLRCRAVRYFGSSTATGLRCGHFVRLAGHPRNSFNRRYLLTEATHRGSQAGLLLDGLGIDTKQKISDFYLADFTAIPDDVQFRPEERHPWPRIIGTINAFIDAEGSGQYAELNQYGEYKVQVPFAMSKKSDYRGSAWIRMATPYAGSDHGCISRC
;
A
#
# COMPACT_ATOMS: atom_id res chain seq x y z
N MET A 1 -16.82 -6.66 40.27
CA MET A 1 -17.98 -6.75 39.35
C MET A 1 -18.54 -5.38 38.98
N PHE A 2 -18.76 -4.46 39.93
CA PHE A 2 -19.27 -3.09 39.67
C PHE A 2 -18.41 -2.21 38.74
N VAL A 3 -17.08 -2.25 38.85
CA VAL A 3 -16.17 -1.42 38.02
C VAL A 3 -16.16 -1.88 36.54
N ALA A 4 -16.24 -3.19 36.29
CA ALA A 4 -16.32 -3.74 34.93
C ALA A 4 -17.62 -3.34 34.22
N THR A 5 -18.74 -3.27 34.95
CA THR A 5 -20.04 -2.84 34.42
C THR A 5 -20.08 -1.34 34.14
N GLN A 6 -19.36 -0.54 34.93
CA GLN A 6 -19.23 0.92 34.73
C GLN A 6 -18.26 1.27 33.59
N LEU A 7 -17.33 0.37 33.29
CA LEU A 7 -16.40 0.44 32.16
C LEU A 7 -16.97 -0.16 30.86
N ALA A 8 -17.95 -1.06 30.94
CA ALA A 8 -18.57 -1.73 29.79
C ALA A 8 -19.70 -0.91 29.12
N GLY A 9 -20.20 0.15 29.77
CA GLY A 9 -21.35 0.92 29.30
C GLY A 9 -21.00 2.33 28.81
N GLN A 10 -21.11 2.53 27.49
CA GLN A 10 -21.45 3.81 26.83
C GLN A 10 -20.50 5.02 27.00
N ASN A 11 -19.23 4.92 26.56
CA ASN A 11 -18.51 6.05 25.90
C ASN A 11 -17.06 5.75 25.46
N ARG A 12 -16.69 4.48 25.24
CA ARG A 12 -15.31 4.20 24.81
C ARG A 12 -15.09 4.62 23.38
N LEU A 13 -14.14 5.52 23.19
CA LEU A 13 -13.71 5.97 21.88
C LEU A 13 -12.93 4.88 21.15
N PHE A 14 -12.18 4.01 21.86
CA PHE A 14 -11.39 2.96 21.24
C PHE A 14 -11.67 1.58 21.86
N SER A 15 -11.64 0.54 21.02
CA SER A 15 -11.80 -0.85 21.46
C SER A 15 -10.95 -1.80 20.64
N PHE A 16 -10.46 -2.87 21.27
CA PHE A 16 -9.64 -3.90 20.64
C PHE A 16 -10.19 -5.29 20.98
N GLU A 17 -10.41 -6.12 19.98
CA GLU A 17 -10.90 -7.50 20.13
C GLU A 17 -9.98 -8.46 19.36
N ALA A 18 -9.37 -9.42 20.07
CA ALA A 18 -8.61 -10.52 19.47
C ALA A 18 -9.48 -11.78 19.39
N VAL A 19 -9.53 -12.45 18.23
CA VAL A 19 -10.48 -13.56 17.98
C VAL A 19 -10.28 -14.76 18.92
N LYS A 20 -9.08 -14.99 19.44
CA LYS A 20 -8.78 -16.08 20.37
C LYS A 20 -8.98 -15.72 21.85
N CYS A 21 -9.47 -14.52 22.15
CA CYS A 21 -9.74 -14.06 23.50
C CYS A 21 -11.24 -13.71 23.67
N PRO A 22 -11.75 -13.67 24.92
CA PRO A 22 -13.03 -13.04 25.21
C PRO A 22 -13.09 -11.60 24.68
N LYS A 23 -14.27 -11.12 24.27
CA LYS A 23 -14.44 -9.77 23.70
C LYS A 23 -14.04 -8.64 24.65
N ASP A 24 -14.14 -8.87 25.94
CA ASP A 24 -13.81 -7.94 27.01
C ASP A 24 -12.42 -8.22 27.63
N ALA A 25 -11.59 -9.05 26.99
CA ALA A 25 -10.25 -9.39 27.47
C ALA A 25 -9.30 -8.20 27.53
N PHE A 26 -9.48 -7.20 26.65
CA PHE A 26 -8.56 -6.08 26.51
C PHE A 26 -9.26 -4.73 26.60
N PHE A 27 -8.58 -3.79 27.26
CA PHE A 27 -8.93 -2.37 27.27
C PHE A 27 -7.82 -1.56 26.62
N VAL A 28 -8.16 -0.74 25.63
CA VAL A 28 -7.19 0.12 24.94
C VAL A 28 -6.79 1.26 25.88
N VAL A 29 -5.51 1.33 26.22
CA VAL A 29 -4.94 2.38 27.07
C VAL A 29 -4.52 3.56 26.21
N GLN A 30 -3.72 3.28 25.19
CA GLN A 30 -3.26 4.24 24.20
C GLN A 30 -2.86 3.52 22.92
N PHE A 31 -2.77 4.26 21.83
CA PHE A 31 -2.27 3.73 20.56
C PHE A 31 -1.63 4.82 19.71
N GLU A 32 -0.75 4.37 18.81
CA GLU A 32 -0.31 5.11 17.64
C GLU A 32 -0.54 4.24 16.42
N GLY A 33 -0.95 4.83 15.31
CA GLY A 33 -1.08 4.10 14.07
C GLY A 33 -0.91 4.95 12.84
N GLU A 34 -0.51 4.31 11.76
CA GLU A 34 -0.26 4.94 10.48
C GLU A 34 -1.00 4.17 9.39
N GLU A 35 -1.56 4.89 8.43
CA GLU A 35 -2.07 4.33 7.19
C GLU A 35 -1.75 5.27 6.01
N ALA A 36 -1.58 4.70 4.83
CA ALA A 36 -1.39 5.45 3.60
C ALA A 36 -1.88 4.67 2.39
N LEU A 37 -2.20 5.39 1.31
CA LEU A 37 -2.38 4.77 0.00
C LEU A 37 -1.08 4.06 -0.39
N SER A 38 -1.22 2.85 -0.94
CA SER A 38 -0.08 2.02 -1.35
C SER A 38 0.89 1.65 -0.22
N ALA A 39 0.42 1.58 1.02
CA ALA A 39 1.18 1.08 2.17
C ALA A 39 0.35 0.11 3.00
N LEU A 40 1.00 -0.66 3.87
CA LEU A 40 0.33 -1.36 4.95
C LEU A 40 0.02 -0.36 6.05
N TYR A 41 -1.17 -0.42 6.64
CA TYR A 41 -1.36 0.25 7.93
C TYR A 41 -0.67 -0.52 9.05
N ARG A 42 -0.32 0.17 10.13
CA ARG A 42 0.22 -0.43 11.34
C ARG A 42 -0.34 0.32 12.55
N PHE A 43 -0.93 -0.40 13.50
CA PHE A 43 -1.35 0.14 14.79
C PHE A 43 -0.57 -0.53 15.90
N GLU A 44 0.03 0.27 16.76
CA GLU A 44 0.69 -0.13 17.99
C GLU A 44 -0.22 0.25 19.16
N LEU A 45 -0.68 -0.75 19.90
CA LEU A 45 -1.67 -0.58 20.95
C LEU A 45 -1.09 -1.04 22.28
N LEU A 46 -1.19 -0.18 23.29
CA LEU A 46 -1.03 -0.58 24.68
C LEU A 46 -2.39 -1.00 25.23
N LEU A 47 -2.48 -2.23 25.72
CA LEU A 47 -3.69 -2.88 26.18
C LEU A 47 -3.57 -3.23 27.67
N ALA A 48 -4.65 -3.07 28.42
CA ALA A 48 -4.77 -3.56 29.79
C ALA A 48 -5.72 -4.76 29.85
N SER A 49 -5.35 -5.81 30.58
CA SER A 49 -6.16 -7.01 30.80
C SER A 49 -6.20 -7.42 32.26
N LYS A 50 -7.27 -8.12 32.65
CA LYS A 50 -7.32 -8.85 33.93
C LYS A 50 -6.63 -10.21 33.89
N ASP A 51 -6.40 -10.73 32.69
CA ASP A 51 -5.72 -11.99 32.50
C ASP A 51 -4.21 -11.73 32.42
N SER A 52 -3.47 -12.28 33.38
CA SER A 52 -2.02 -12.15 33.49
C SER A 52 -1.26 -13.26 32.75
N ASP A 53 -1.95 -14.25 32.18
CA ASP A 53 -1.34 -15.45 31.61
C ASP A 53 -1.81 -15.69 30.15
N ILE A 54 -1.91 -14.60 29.38
CA ILE A 54 -2.29 -14.68 27.97
C ILE A 54 -1.13 -15.26 27.16
N ASP A 55 -1.38 -16.39 26.48
CA ASP A 55 -0.41 -17.01 25.57
C ASP A 55 -0.19 -16.13 24.33
N ALA A 56 0.88 -15.34 24.36
CA ALA A 56 1.31 -14.48 23.26
C ALA A 56 1.52 -15.27 21.95
N GLY A 57 2.11 -16.46 22.03
CA GLY A 57 2.40 -17.30 20.85
C GLY A 57 1.13 -17.78 20.17
N ALA A 58 0.07 -18.03 20.93
CA ALA A 58 -1.23 -18.38 20.38
C ALA A 58 -1.90 -17.22 19.62
N LEU A 59 -1.57 -15.96 19.94
CA LEU A 59 -2.16 -14.77 19.32
C LEU A 59 -1.50 -14.34 18.02
N ILE A 60 -0.20 -14.61 17.83
CA ILE A 60 0.53 -14.20 16.63
C ILE A 60 -0.13 -14.75 15.35
N GLY A 61 -0.32 -13.89 14.36
CA GLY A 61 -0.94 -14.20 13.07
C GLY A 61 -2.45 -14.43 13.13
N THR A 62 -3.10 -14.25 14.29
CA THR A 62 -4.54 -14.39 14.43
C THR A 62 -5.27 -13.07 14.17
N ALA A 63 -6.54 -13.16 13.79
CA ALA A 63 -7.34 -12.00 13.46
C ALA A 63 -7.67 -11.16 14.70
N ALA A 64 -7.64 -9.84 14.54
CA ALA A 64 -8.04 -8.88 15.56
C ALA A 64 -8.71 -7.65 14.93
N HIS A 65 -9.53 -6.98 15.73
CA HIS A 65 -10.33 -5.82 15.34
C HIS A 65 -9.97 -4.64 16.23
N PHE A 66 -9.65 -3.51 15.63
CA PHE A 66 -9.45 -2.25 16.34
C PHE A 66 -10.45 -1.22 15.82
N SER A 67 -11.23 -0.62 16.73
CA SER A 67 -12.32 0.30 16.36
C SER A 67 -12.11 1.68 16.98
N LEU A 68 -12.33 2.71 16.17
CA LEU A 68 -12.34 4.12 16.55
C LEU A 68 -13.77 4.67 16.42
N SER A 69 -14.43 4.91 17.55
CA SER A 69 -15.76 5.53 17.63
C SER A 69 -15.67 7.06 17.50
N ASP A 70 -16.69 7.68 16.92
CA ASP A 70 -16.83 9.14 16.82
C ASP A 70 -17.60 9.76 17.98
N GLY A 71 -17.88 8.98 19.03
CA GLY A 71 -18.62 9.43 20.20
C GLY A 71 -20.04 9.91 19.83
N VAL A 72 -20.53 9.52 18.64
CA VAL A 72 -21.93 9.69 18.25
C VAL A 72 -22.66 8.42 18.68
N VAL A 73 -23.75 8.59 19.43
CA VAL A 73 -24.64 7.48 19.79
C VAL A 73 -25.17 6.89 18.49
N ASP A 74 -25.02 5.57 18.33
CA ASP A 74 -25.33 4.82 17.09
C ASP A 74 -24.49 5.22 15.85
N GLY A 75 -23.37 5.93 16.07
CA GLY A 75 -22.37 6.19 15.03
C GLY A 75 -21.67 4.92 14.57
N GLN A 76 -21.25 4.89 13.31
CA GLN A 76 -20.46 3.78 12.78
C GLN A 76 -18.98 4.01 13.09
N PRO A 77 -18.34 3.16 13.93
CA PRO A 77 -16.92 3.30 14.21
C PRO A 77 -16.09 2.98 12.97
N ALA A 78 -14.93 3.62 12.84
CA ALA A 78 -13.93 3.20 11.88
C ALA A 78 -13.19 1.99 12.43
N THR A 79 -13.40 0.84 11.79
CA THR A 79 -12.83 -0.44 12.21
C THR A 79 -11.71 -0.88 11.27
N TYR A 80 -10.59 -1.27 11.86
CA TYR A 80 -9.46 -1.93 11.21
C TYR A 80 -9.53 -3.42 11.54
N GLN A 81 -9.41 -4.26 10.52
CA GLN A 81 -9.49 -5.71 10.70
C GLN A 81 -8.24 -6.37 10.13
N GLY A 82 -7.39 -6.84 11.02
CA GLY A 82 -6.05 -7.23 10.68
C GLY A 82 -5.61 -8.50 11.37
N LEU A 83 -4.30 -8.71 11.37
CA LEU A 83 -3.61 -9.78 12.06
C LEU A 83 -2.73 -9.18 13.15
N ILE A 84 -2.58 -9.90 14.25
CA ILE A 84 -1.59 -9.58 15.28
C ILE A 84 -0.21 -9.96 14.74
N GLN A 85 0.61 -8.97 14.41
CA GLN A 85 2.00 -9.16 13.99
C GLN A 85 2.89 -9.48 15.18
N GLU A 86 2.69 -8.77 16.28
CA GLU A 86 3.49 -8.85 17.49
C GLU A 86 2.58 -8.70 18.70
N PHE A 87 2.90 -9.43 19.77
CA PHE A 87 2.22 -9.35 21.04
C PHE A 87 3.22 -9.59 22.17
N SER A 88 3.33 -8.65 23.10
CA SER A 88 4.29 -8.69 24.21
C SER A 88 3.62 -8.39 25.54
N TYR A 89 4.13 -9.03 26.59
CA TYR A 89 3.89 -8.62 27.97
C TYR A 89 4.79 -7.41 28.27
N GLU A 90 4.22 -6.39 28.92
CA GLU A 90 4.96 -5.19 29.32
C GLU A 90 5.22 -5.17 30.83
N TYR A 91 4.16 -5.06 31.64
CA TYR A 91 4.26 -4.99 33.10
C TYR A 91 2.91 -5.22 33.78
N GLU A 92 2.95 -5.42 35.10
CA GLU A 92 1.76 -5.46 35.96
C GLU A 92 1.68 -4.23 36.87
N SER A 93 0.47 -3.72 37.06
CA SER A 93 0.20 -2.64 38.01
C SER A 93 -1.25 -2.64 38.46
N GLY A 94 -1.50 -2.47 39.75
CA GLY A 94 -2.85 -2.34 40.31
C GLY A 94 -3.77 -3.54 40.03
N GLY A 95 -3.21 -4.76 39.93
CA GLY A 95 -3.98 -5.97 39.58
C GLY A 95 -4.48 -6.00 38.14
N TRP A 96 -3.75 -5.34 37.24
CA TRP A 96 -3.91 -5.37 35.79
C TRP A 96 -2.58 -5.72 35.15
N THR A 97 -2.65 -6.44 34.04
CA THR A 97 -1.50 -6.76 33.19
C THR A 97 -1.58 -5.95 31.92
N PHE A 98 -0.46 -5.30 31.58
CA PHE A 98 -0.34 -4.48 30.37
C PHE A 98 0.40 -5.27 29.30
N TYR A 99 -0.18 -5.27 28.10
CA TYR A 99 0.36 -5.92 26.91
C TYR A 99 0.47 -4.91 25.79
N GLN A 100 1.44 -5.10 24.90
CA GLN A 100 1.52 -4.37 23.65
C GLN A 100 1.15 -5.30 22.49
N ALA A 101 0.34 -4.79 21.55
CA ALA A 101 -0.07 -5.49 20.35
C ALA A 101 0.21 -4.64 19.11
N ILE A 102 0.78 -5.26 18.07
CA ILE A 102 0.91 -4.64 16.74
C ILE A 102 -0.13 -5.27 15.80
N LEU A 103 -1.08 -4.44 15.32
CA LEU A 103 -2.09 -4.82 14.35
C LEU A 103 -1.70 -4.34 12.94
N VAL A 104 -1.76 -5.26 11.97
CA VAL A 104 -1.45 -5.00 10.55
C VAL A 104 -2.51 -5.62 9.63
N PRO A 105 -2.70 -5.14 8.39
CA PRO A 105 -3.65 -5.74 7.46
C PRO A 105 -3.26 -7.16 7.09
N VAL A 106 -4.22 -7.97 6.61
CA VAL A 106 -3.94 -9.32 6.08
C VAL A 106 -2.89 -9.30 4.96
N LEU A 107 -2.83 -8.21 4.17
CA LEU A 107 -1.84 -7.99 3.12
C LEU A 107 -0.38 -8.02 3.62
N TRP A 108 -0.15 -7.80 4.92
CA TRP A 108 1.19 -7.90 5.54
C TRP A 108 1.85 -9.27 5.34
N LYS A 109 1.07 -10.35 5.15
CA LYS A 109 1.61 -11.68 4.83
C LYS A 109 2.62 -11.67 3.68
N LEU A 110 2.43 -10.78 2.71
CA LEU A 110 3.30 -10.65 1.54
C LEU A 110 4.71 -10.12 1.88
N GLU A 111 4.93 -9.57 3.07
CA GLU A 111 6.22 -9.03 3.52
C GLU A 111 7.07 -10.07 4.25
N THR A 112 6.45 -11.14 4.76
CA THR A 112 7.05 -12.04 5.76
C THR A 112 8.15 -12.98 5.24
N PHE A 113 8.35 -13.07 3.93
CA PHE A 113 9.38 -13.91 3.33
C PHE A 113 9.92 -13.30 2.03
N VAL A 114 11.11 -13.77 1.64
CA VAL A 114 11.83 -13.35 0.45
C VAL A 114 12.06 -14.55 -0.45
N LEU A 115 11.81 -14.39 -1.75
CA LEU A 115 12.03 -15.44 -2.74
C LEU A 115 12.53 -14.88 -4.07
N SER A 116 12.82 -15.80 -4.99
CA SER A 116 12.97 -15.50 -6.41
C SER A 116 12.06 -16.43 -7.21
N GLU A 117 11.35 -15.87 -8.20
CA GLU A 117 10.42 -16.62 -9.04
C GLU A 117 10.32 -15.99 -10.42
N VAL A 118 9.96 -16.80 -11.41
CA VAL A 118 9.72 -16.37 -12.78
C VAL A 118 8.25 -16.57 -13.11
N TYR A 119 7.61 -15.55 -13.66
CA TYR A 119 6.26 -15.60 -14.20
C TYR A 119 6.32 -15.39 -15.71
N LEU A 120 5.75 -16.32 -16.46
CA LEU A 120 5.70 -16.26 -17.93
C LEU A 120 4.28 -16.01 -18.40
N ASP A 121 4.15 -15.35 -19.55
CA ASP A 121 2.89 -15.11 -20.25
C ASP A 121 1.80 -14.52 -19.35
N LYS A 122 2.22 -13.62 -18.46
CA LYS A 122 1.34 -12.88 -17.56
C LYS A 122 1.17 -11.46 -18.07
N SER A 123 -0.07 -11.01 -18.16
CA SER A 123 -0.37 -9.61 -18.28
C SER A 123 -0.01 -8.88 -16.99
N ARG A 124 0.16 -7.57 -17.13
CA ARG A 124 0.48 -6.69 -15.99
C ARG A 124 -0.59 -6.74 -14.87
N PRO A 125 -1.90 -6.88 -15.15
CA PRO A 125 -2.89 -7.17 -14.10
C PRO A 125 -2.86 -8.61 -13.57
N GLU A 126 -2.66 -9.61 -14.44
CA GLU A 126 -2.65 -11.03 -14.04
C GLU A 126 -1.56 -11.34 -12.99
N ILE A 127 -0.46 -10.58 -12.98
CA ILE A 127 0.62 -10.75 -12.01
C ILE A 127 0.17 -10.45 -10.57
N PHE A 128 -0.70 -9.46 -10.35
CA PHE A 128 -1.18 -9.13 -9.00
C PHE A 128 -2.00 -10.27 -8.43
N ASN A 129 -2.98 -10.76 -9.19
CA ASN A 129 -3.80 -11.90 -8.79
C ASN A 129 -2.93 -13.12 -8.49
N THR A 130 -2.00 -13.45 -9.40
CA THR A 130 -1.10 -14.61 -9.22
C THR A 130 -0.28 -14.49 -7.93
N VAL A 131 0.30 -13.32 -7.64
CA VAL A 131 1.12 -13.11 -6.44
C VAL A 131 0.29 -13.14 -5.16
N LEU A 132 -0.87 -12.48 -5.15
CA LEU A 132 -1.78 -12.45 -4.01
C LEU A 132 -2.26 -13.87 -3.66
N GLU A 133 -2.69 -14.64 -4.67
CA GLU A 133 -3.12 -16.04 -4.50
C GLU A 133 -1.97 -16.93 -4.02
N ASN A 134 -0.76 -16.80 -4.60
CA ASN A 134 0.42 -17.54 -4.16
C ASN A 134 0.84 -17.20 -2.72
N ALA A 135 0.56 -15.98 -2.25
CA ALA A 135 0.76 -15.57 -0.86
C ALA A 135 -0.33 -16.09 0.10
N GLY A 136 -1.30 -16.87 -0.41
CA GLY A 136 -2.41 -17.42 0.37
C GLY A 136 -3.55 -16.44 0.65
N MET A 137 -3.63 -15.33 -0.11
CA MET A 137 -4.75 -14.40 -0.03
C MET A 137 -6.00 -15.02 -0.66
N ARG A 138 -7.14 -14.89 0.02
CA ARG A 138 -8.44 -15.35 -0.47
C ARG A 138 -9.08 -14.27 -1.33
N ARG A 139 -10.05 -14.65 -2.18
CA ARG A 139 -10.84 -13.70 -2.99
C ARG A 139 -11.57 -12.63 -2.19
N ASN A 140 -11.81 -12.87 -0.89
CA ASN A 140 -12.43 -11.89 -0.02
C ASN A 140 -11.42 -10.97 0.68
N ASP A 141 -10.11 -11.17 0.52
CA ASP A 141 -9.09 -10.35 1.17
C ASP A 141 -8.65 -9.16 0.27
N PHE A 142 -8.98 -9.19 -1.02
CA PHE A 142 -8.66 -8.13 -1.97
C PHE A 142 -9.70 -7.98 -3.09
N GLU A 143 -9.69 -6.84 -3.74
CA GLU A 143 -10.54 -6.53 -4.89
C GLU A 143 -9.73 -5.76 -5.95
N MET A 144 -9.91 -6.09 -7.22
CA MET A 144 -9.27 -5.41 -8.35
C MET A 144 -10.30 -4.53 -9.07
N ARG A 145 -10.16 -3.20 -8.95
CA ARG A 145 -10.98 -2.19 -9.64
C ARG A 145 -10.12 -1.46 -10.68
N LEU A 146 -9.67 -2.17 -11.70
CA LEU A 146 -8.74 -1.64 -12.70
C LEU A 146 -9.47 -1.17 -13.97
N SER A 147 -8.93 -0.14 -14.64
CA SER A 147 -9.47 0.46 -15.86
C SER A 147 -9.43 -0.46 -17.07
N SER A 148 -8.43 -1.34 -17.13
CA SER A 148 -8.26 -2.32 -18.20
C SER A 148 -8.68 -3.71 -17.74
N ASP A 149 -9.51 -4.39 -18.54
CA ASP A 149 -9.76 -5.81 -18.34
C ASP A 149 -8.46 -6.61 -18.59
N SER A 150 -8.12 -7.45 -17.62
CA SER A 150 -6.98 -8.38 -17.67
C SER A 150 -7.00 -9.29 -18.91
N ALA A 151 -8.18 -9.60 -19.45
CA ALA A 151 -8.35 -10.50 -20.59
C ALA A 151 -7.71 -9.98 -21.89
N ASN A 152 -7.69 -8.66 -22.09
CA ASN A 152 -7.16 -8.02 -23.30
C ASN A 152 -5.83 -7.30 -23.07
N ALA A 153 -5.30 -7.34 -21.85
CA ALA A 153 -4.03 -6.69 -21.52
C ALA A 153 -2.84 -7.46 -22.16
N PRO A 154 -1.86 -6.75 -22.76
CA PRO A 154 -0.72 -7.40 -23.38
C PRO A 154 0.07 -8.21 -22.35
N LYS A 155 0.40 -9.45 -22.72
CA LYS A 155 1.16 -10.38 -21.90
C LYS A 155 2.64 -10.09 -22.00
N LEU A 156 3.32 -10.15 -20.86
CA LEU A 156 4.76 -10.11 -20.79
C LEU A 156 5.27 -11.55 -20.85
N GLU A 157 6.14 -11.82 -21.82
CA GLU A 157 6.79 -13.11 -22.01
C GLU A 157 7.60 -13.53 -20.78
N TYR A 158 8.12 -12.56 -20.01
CA TYR A 158 8.94 -12.82 -18.83
C TYR A 158 8.86 -11.72 -17.79
N ILE A 159 8.54 -12.12 -16.57
CA ILE A 159 8.59 -11.30 -15.36
C ILE A 159 9.41 -12.09 -14.33
N CYS A 160 10.40 -11.44 -13.73
CA CYS A 160 11.20 -12.05 -12.67
C CYS A 160 11.04 -11.24 -11.39
N GLN A 161 10.64 -11.94 -10.32
CA GLN A 161 10.82 -11.52 -8.94
C GLN A 161 12.17 -12.05 -8.49
N TYR A 162 13.04 -11.19 -7.96
CA TYR A 162 14.39 -11.60 -7.61
C TYR A 162 14.80 -11.08 -6.24
N ARG A 163 15.00 -12.02 -5.29
CA ARG A 163 15.46 -11.78 -3.91
C ARG A 163 14.69 -10.66 -3.21
N GLU A 164 13.38 -10.71 -3.31
CA GLU A 164 12.49 -9.73 -2.69
C GLU A 164 11.21 -10.37 -2.16
N SER A 165 10.52 -9.67 -1.26
CA SER A 165 9.21 -10.09 -0.77
C SER A 165 8.13 -9.91 -1.83
N TYR A 166 7.01 -10.61 -1.67
CA TYR A 166 5.85 -10.39 -2.54
C TYR A 166 5.37 -8.94 -2.44
N LEU A 167 5.40 -8.33 -1.25
CA LEU A 167 4.96 -6.95 -1.05
C LEU A 167 5.83 -5.98 -1.85
N THR A 168 7.15 -6.11 -1.75
CA THR A 168 8.11 -5.29 -2.51
C THR A 168 7.86 -5.43 -4.02
N PHE A 169 7.67 -6.66 -4.48
CA PHE A 169 7.42 -6.96 -5.88
C PHE A 169 6.11 -6.34 -6.39
N ILE A 170 4.98 -6.55 -5.69
CA ILE A 170 3.70 -5.97 -6.11
C ILE A 170 3.70 -4.45 -5.99
N SER A 171 4.37 -3.88 -4.99
CA SER A 171 4.45 -2.43 -4.80
C SER A 171 5.19 -1.79 -5.95
N ARG A 172 6.34 -2.34 -6.36
CA ARG A 172 7.08 -1.87 -7.53
C ARG A 172 6.26 -1.98 -8.82
N TRP A 173 5.51 -3.07 -8.98
CA TRP A 173 4.63 -3.21 -10.14
C TRP A 173 3.47 -2.22 -10.09
N ALA A 174 2.90 -1.96 -8.92
CA ALA A 174 1.85 -0.99 -8.70
C ALA A 174 2.34 0.42 -9.07
N GLU A 175 3.52 0.80 -8.59
CA GLU A 175 4.22 2.03 -8.96
C GLU A 175 4.39 2.18 -10.47
N ARG A 176 4.98 1.17 -11.11
CA ARG A 176 5.17 1.16 -12.56
C ARG A 176 3.85 1.29 -13.30
N LEU A 177 2.80 0.65 -12.79
CA LEU A 177 1.48 0.55 -13.41
C LEU A 177 0.54 1.71 -13.10
N GLY A 178 0.92 2.59 -12.18
CA GLY A 178 0.03 3.61 -11.66
C GLY A 178 -1.13 3.02 -10.85
N VAL A 179 -1.01 1.77 -10.43
CA VAL A 179 -1.97 1.10 -9.54
C VAL A 179 -1.61 1.48 -8.11
N TYR A 180 -2.61 1.69 -7.28
CA TYR A 180 -2.47 1.91 -5.85
C TYR A 180 -3.55 1.13 -5.12
N TRP A 181 -3.45 1.06 -3.79
CA TRP A 181 -4.46 0.39 -2.98
C TRP A 181 -4.73 1.10 -1.66
N TRP A 182 -5.87 0.78 -1.07
CA TRP A 182 -6.28 1.14 0.29
C TRP A 182 -7.14 0.01 0.86
N TYR A 183 -7.59 0.18 2.10
CA TYR A 183 -8.37 -0.82 2.82
C TYR A 183 -9.82 -0.36 3.00
N GLU A 184 -10.78 -1.18 2.56
CA GLU A 184 -12.21 -0.95 2.74
C GLU A 184 -12.86 -2.08 3.53
N ASN A 185 -13.75 -1.73 4.46
CA ASN A 185 -14.63 -2.72 5.07
C ASN A 185 -15.87 -2.92 4.18
N THR A 186 -16.07 -4.15 3.70
CA THR A 186 -17.22 -4.54 2.88
C THR A 186 -17.88 -5.77 3.49
N GLY A 187 -19.12 -5.63 3.95
CA GLY A 187 -19.88 -6.75 4.52
C GLY A 187 -19.28 -7.30 5.84
N GLY A 188 -18.61 -6.45 6.62
CA GLY A 188 -17.98 -6.84 7.88
C GLY A 188 -16.59 -7.47 7.73
N GLN A 189 -16.03 -7.50 6.51
CA GLN A 189 -14.67 -7.96 6.23
C GLN A 189 -13.86 -6.84 5.57
N GLU A 190 -12.64 -6.58 6.06
CA GLU A 190 -11.70 -5.67 5.42
C GLU A 190 -11.03 -6.30 4.19
N LYS A 191 -10.91 -5.52 3.12
CA LYS A 191 -10.25 -5.92 1.86
C LYS A 191 -9.28 -4.86 1.39
N ALA A 192 -8.18 -5.29 0.77
CA ALA A 192 -7.32 -4.39 0.01
C ALA A 192 -7.91 -4.14 -1.39
N VAL A 193 -8.28 -2.90 -1.69
CA VAL A 193 -8.84 -2.51 -2.99
C VAL A 193 -7.72 -1.93 -3.86
N PHE A 194 -7.37 -2.62 -4.94
CA PHE A 194 -6.40 -2.16 -5.92
C PHE A 194 -7.09 -1.42 -7.06
N THR A 195 -6.63 -0.22 -7.40
CA THR A 195 -7.19 0.57 -8.51
C THR A 195 -6.13 1.39 -9.24
N ASP A 196 -6.44 1.80 -10.46
CA ASP A 196 -5.75 2.83 -11.21
C ASP A 196 -6.71 3.99 -11.59
N LEU A 197 -7.90 4.05 -10.96
CA LEU A 197 -8.99 4.96 -11.27
C LEU A 197 -9.36 5.84 -10.07
N ARG A 198 -9.31 7.16 -10.25
CA ARG A 198 -9.86 8.14 -9.29
C ARG A 198 -11.35 7.91 -8.99
N THR A 199 -12.12 7.36 -9.93
CA THR A 199 -13.55 7.10 -9.76
C THR A 199 -13.87 5.84 -8.94
N ALA A 200 -12.85 5.05 -8.55
CA ALA A 200 -13.05 3.86 -7.72
C ALA A 200 -13.22 4.17 -6.22
N HIS A 201 -12.90 5.39 -5.80
CA HIS A 201 -13.14 5.89 -4.44
C HIS A 201 -14.63 6.13 -4.22
N LYS A 202 -15.13 5.82 -3.02
CA LYS A 202 -16.51 6.16 -2.62
C LYS A 202 -16.67 7.68 -2.62
N ASP A 203 -17.75 8.19 -3.20
CA ASP A 203 -17.98 9.64 -3.37
C ASP A 203 -18.24 10.37 -2.03
N GLU A 204 -18.68 9.61 -1.02
CA GLU A 204 -18.94 10.06 0.34
C GLU A 204 -17.72 10.76 0.96
N ALA A 205 -17.94 11.97 1.49
CA ALA A 205 -16.89 12.76 2.12
C ALA A 205 -17.20 13.06 3.59
N THR A 206 -16.25 12.76 4.47
CA THR A 206 -16.30 13.19 5.86
C THR A 206 -16.15 14.70 5.93
N THR A 207 -17.17 15.40 6.42
CA THR A 207 -17.09 16.86 6.57
C THR A 207 -16.32 17.21 7.85
N LEU A 208 -15.29 18.04 7.69
CA LEU A 208 -14.47 18.62 8.76
C LEU A 208 -14.73 20.12 8.84
N HIS A 209 -14.96 20.62 10.05
CA HIS A 209 -15.11 22.04 10.31
C HIS A 209 -13.77 22.61 10.75
N TYR A 210 -13.27 23.62 10.04
CA TYR A 210 -12.03 24.28 10.42
C TYR A 210 -12.25 25.10 11.68
N GLN A 211 -11.46 24.82 12.72
CA GLN A 211 -11.48 25.55 13.98
C GLN A 211 -10.09 25.47 14.62
N PRO A 212 -9.31 26.56 14.64
CA PRO A 212 -7.98 26.58 15.22
C PRO A 212 -7.93 26.08 16.67
N ALA A 213 -6.84 25.40 17.04
CA ALA A 213 -6.62 24.99 18.41
C ALA A 213 -6.54 26.22 19.34
N GLY A 214 -7.25 26.19 20.48
CA GLY A 214 -7.26 27.27 21.47
C GLY A 214 -8.45 28.24 21.40
N GLU A 215 -9.28 28.18 20.35
CA GLU A 215 -10.60 28.82 20.40
C GLU A 215 -11.52 28.05 21.36
N LEU A 216 -12.27 28.77 22.21
CA LEU A 216 -13.10 28.20 23.28
C LEU A 216 -14.00 27.05 22.75
N ASP A 217 -13.70 25.82 23.17
CA ASP A 217 -14.50 24.61 22.90
C ASP A 217 -15.98 24.78 23.35
N ALA A 218 -16.25 25.72 24.26
CA ALA A 218 -17.53 25.95 24.91
C ALA A 218 -18.69 26.38 23.99
N GLN A 219 -18.44 26.71 22.71
CA GLN A 219 -19.50 27.04 21.74
C GLN A 219 -19.57 26.10 20.52
N SER A 220 -18.71 25.08 20.43
CA SER A 220 -18.65 24.23 19.24
C SER A 220 -19.58 23.03 19.38
N THR A 221 -20.72 23.06 18.67
CA THR A 221 -21.59 21.89 18.47
C THR A 221 -21.02 20.86 17.48
N GLN A 222 -19.87 21.16 16.86
CA GLN A 222 -19.29 20.39 15.76
C GLN A 222 -18.26 19.38 16.29
N LYS A 223 -18.60 18.08 16.21
CA LYS A 223 -17.74 16.99 16.72
C LYS A 223 -16.49 16.72 15.88
N ARG A 224 -16.51 17.03 14.58
CA ARG A 224 -15.43 16.71 13.63
C ARG A 224 -14.68 17.97 13.20
N ARG A 225 -13.55 18.25 13.86
CA ARG A 225 -12.79 19.49 13.68
C ARG A 225 -11.46 19.26 12.96
N CYS A 226 -11.12 20.19 12.08
CA CYS A 226 -9.79 20.36 11.52
C CYS A 226 -9.13 21.56 12.20
N GLN A 227 -8.10 21.32 13.00
CA GLN A 227 -7.42 22.34 13.82
C GLN A 227 -6.38 23.13 13.04
N ARG A 228 -5.80 22.51 12.01
CA ARG A 228 -4.77 23.12 11.17
C ARG A 228 -4.86 22.53 9.78
N LEU A 229 -4.66 23.35 8.76
CA LEU A 229 -4.43 22.90 7.39
C LEU A 229 -3.31 23.74 6.76
N ARG A 230 -2.22 23.07 6.39
CA ARG A 230 -1.06 23.68 5.72
C ARG A 230 -1.01 23.21 4.27
N GLN A 231 -0.99 24.14 3.34
CA GLN A 231 -0.69 23.85 1.93
C GLN A 231 0.81 23.91 1.68
N VAL A 232 1.33 22.96 0.91
CA VAL A 232 2.69 22.98 0.37
C VAL A 232 2.59 22.82 -1.14
N ALA A 233 3.06 23.82 -1.88
CA ALA A 233 3.23 23.76 -3.32
C ALA A 233 4.72 23.54 -3.65
N GLN A 234 5.00 22.66 -4.63
CA GLN A 234 6.36 22.32 -5.05
C GLN A 234 6.49 22.48 -6.57
N ASN A 235 7.59 23.08 -7.02
CA ASN A 235 7.89 23.19 -8.44
C ASN A 235 8.02 21.81 -9.10
N GLN A 236 7.59 21.72 -10.36
CA GLN A 236 7.58 20.49 -11.14
C GLN A 236 8.43 20.63 -12.41
N PRO A 237 8.87 19.52 -13.04
CA PRO A 237 9.41 19.57 -14.39
C PRO A 237 8.32 19.93 -15.41
N LYS A 238 8.72 20.32 -16.63
CA LYS A 238 7.75 20.58 -17.71
C LYS A 238 7.14 19.29 -18.25
N HIS A 239 8.00 18.31 -18.51
CA HIS A 239 7.61 17.05 -19.14
C HIS A 239 8.35 15.87 -18.54
N VAL A 240 7.75 14.69 -18.69
CA VAL A 240 8.42 13.39 -18.62
C VAL A 240 8.63 12.89 -20.04
N VAL A 241 9.86 12.49 -20.37
CA VAL A 241 10.24 11.90 -21.65
C VAL A 241 10.80 10.51 -21.40
N ILE A 242 10.19 9.49 -22.01
CA ILE A 242 10.65 8.11 -21.92
C ILE A 242 11.10 7.66 -23.30
N ARG A 243 12.27 7.01 -23.37
CA ARG A 243 12.81 6.37 -24.57
C ARG A 243 13.16 4.92 -24.31
N ASP A 244 13.11 4.09 -25.34
CA ASP A 244 13.52 2.69 -25.27
C ASP A 244 14.16 2.22 -26.58
N PHE A 245 14.56 0.95 -26.62
CA PHE A 245 15.16 0.34 -27.79
C PHE A 245 14.62 -1.07 -28.03
N SER A 246 14.31 -1.40 -29.29
CA SER A 246 13.92 -2.76 -29.70
C SER A 246 14.99 -3.36 -30.60
N ALA A 247 15.62 -4.45 -30.15
CA ALA A 247 16.63 -5.14 -30.95
C ALA A 247 16.08 -5.70 -32.28
N HIS A 248 14.84 -6.21 -32.26
CA HIS A 248 14.18 -6.74 -33.47
C HIS A 248 13.71 -5.63 -34.43
N ARG A 249 13.65 -4.37 -33.99
CA ARG A 249 13.24 -3.20 -34.78
C ARG A 249 14.14 -2.01 -34.48
N ALA A 250 15.44 -2.17 -34.73
CA ALA A 250 16.47 -1.22 -34.30
C ALA A 250 16.33 0.20 -34.88
N SER A 251 15.70 0.34 -36.06
CA SER A 251 15.44 1.63 -36.71
C SER A 251 14.18 2.34 -36.19
N GLN A 252 13.34 1.66 -35.38
CA GLN A 252 12.12 2.25 -34.85
C GLN A 252 12.44 3.19 -33.69
N GLU A 253 12.01 4.45 -33.77
CA GLU A 253 12.03 5.35 -32.63
C GLU A 253 10.97 4.92 -31.62
N LEU A 254 11.42 4.60 -30.40
CA LEU A 254 10.58 4.28 -29.26
C LEU A 254 10.68 5.42 -28.26
N LYS A 255 9.77 6.39 -28.36
CA LYS A 255 9.74 7.61 -27.55
C LYS A 255 8.30 7.97 -27.18
N GLY A 256 8.11 8.48 -25.97
CA GLY A 256 6.86 9.09 -25.51
C GLY A 256 7.15 10.29 -24.62
N THR A 257 6.24 11.25 -24.60
CA THR A 257 6.36 12.49 -23.83
C THR A 257 5.02 12.84 -23.20
N ALA A 258 5.03 13.19 -21.92
CA ALA A 258 3.83 13.59 -21.20
C ALA A 258 4.06 14.92 -20.45
N PRO A 259 3.11 15.86 -20.51
CA PRO A 259 3.20 17.12 -19.78
C PRO A 259 3.04 16.90 -18.28
N VAL A 260 3.78 17.63 -17.46
CA VAL A 260 3.60 17.70 -16.00
C VAL A 260 3.09 19.09 -15.65
N ASP A 261 3.93 20.11 -15.84
CA ASP A 261 3.64 21.54 -15.73
C ASP A 261 4.32 22.32 -16.87
N PRO A 262 3.74 22.33 -18.09
CA PRO A 262 4.38 22.92 -19.27
C PRO A 262 4.61 24.44 -19.18
N GLU A 263 3.79 25.14 -18.40
CA GLU A 263 3.77 26.60 -18.32
C GLU A 263 4.87 27.12 -17.38
N THR A 264 4.91 26.60 -16.14
CA THR A 264 5.81 27.11 -15.10
C THR A 264 6.91 26.14 -14.69
N GLY A 265 6.86 24.89 -15.17
CA GLY A 265 7.83 23.87 -14.82
C GLY A 265 9.24 24.15 -15.34
N ILE A 266 10.24 23.50 -14.74
CA ILE A 266 11.66 23.68 -15.08
C ILE A 266 12.26 22.37 -15.58
N GLY A 267 12.80 22.40 -16.80
CA GLY A 267 13.49 21.25 -17.41
C GLY A 267 12.58 20.07 -17.74
N GLU A 268 13.20 18.95 -18.10
CA GLU A 268 12.53 17.69 -18.46
C GLU A 268 13.13 16.53 -17.68
N MET A 269 12.29 15.55 -17.35
CA MET A 269 12.73 14.31 -16.72
C MET A 269 12.86 13.22 -17.79
N HIS A 270 14.07 12.72 -18.00
CA HIS A 270 14.35 11.70 -19.02
C HIS A 270 14.55 10.31 -18.41
N PHE A 271 13.91 9.32 -19.00
CA PHE A 271 14.12 7.90 -18.69
C PHE A 271 14.49 7.12 -19.95
N PHE A 272 15.43 6.18 -19.82
CA PHE A 272 15.80 5.23 -20.87
C PHE A 272 15.86 3.80 -20.34
N GLY A 273 15.58 2.82 -21.19
CA GLY A 273 15.81 1.40 -20.90
C GLY A 273 14.76 0.78 -19.97
N ARG A 274 13.48 1.17 -20.12
CA ARG A 274 12.37 0.61 -19.34
C ARG A 274 11.84 -0.71 -19.91
N LYS A 275 12.45 -1.28 -20.96
CA LYS A 275 12.05 -2.52 -21.64
C LYS A 275 10.61 -2.48 -22.19
N LEU A 276 10.22 -1.34 -22.77
CA LEU A 276 8.92 -1.13 -23.39
C LEU A 276 9.01 -1.43 -24.89
N LYS A 277 8.07 -2.21 -25.43
CA LYS A 277 8.13 -2.72 -26.81
C LYS A 277 7.28 -1.92 -27.81
N SER A 278 6.47 -0.96 -27.38
CA SER A 278 5.61 -0.16 -28.29
C SER A 278 5.53 1.30 -27.86
N VAL A 279 5.28 2.20 -28.82
CA VAL A 279 5.10 3.63 -28.54
C VAL A 279 3.92 3.87 -27.60
N MET A 280 2.80 3.17 -27.82
CA MET A 280 1.61 3.24 -26.97
C MET A 280 1.92 2.92 -25.49
N ASP A 281 2.71 1.86 -25.23
CA ASP A 281 3.16 1.53 -23.88
C ASP A 281 4.01 2.65 -23.28
N ILE A 282 4.91 3.25 -24.07
CA ILE A 282 5.81 4.32 -23.63
C ILE A 282 5.02 5.59 -23.28
N GLU A 283 4.05 5.97 -24.09
CA GLU A 283 3.18 7.11 -23.84
C GLU A 283 2.34 6.90 -22.57
N GLN A 284 1.77 5.71 -22.38
CA GLN A 284 1.04 5.38 -21.15
C GLN A 284 1.96 5.46 -19.92
N ARG A 285 3.22 5.00 -20.02
CA ARG A 285 4.20 5.13 -18.94
C ARG A 285 4.59 6.58 -18.67
N ALA A 286 4.80 7.37 -19.70
CA ALA A 286 5.11 8.79 -19.54
C ALA A 286 3.96 9.51 -18.84
N LYS A 287 2.70 9.20 -19.21
CA LYS A 287 1.50 9.74 -18.57
C LYS A 287 1.42 9.39 -17.09
N ILE A 288 1.59 8.11 -16.72
CA ILE A 288 1.57 7.67 -15.31
C ILE A 288 2.64 8.37 -14.49
N ALA A 289 3.88 8.44 -15.01
CA ALA A 289 4.98 9.13 -14.34
C ALA A 289 4.71 10.63 -14.17
N ALA A 290 4.11 11.27 -15.19
CA ALA A 290 3.71 12.67 -15.12
C ALA A 290 2.60 12.91 -14.08
N GLU A 291 1.59 12.05 -14.02
CA GLU A 291 0.52 12.09 -13.01
C GLU A 291 1.06 11.90 -11.59
N SER A 292 2.03 11.00 -11.38
CA SER A 292 2.73 10.82 -10.10
C SER A 292 3.45 12.09 -9.65
N LEU A 293 4.13 12.80 -10.56
CA LEU A 293 4.74 14.10 -10.26
C LEU A 293 3.69 15.16 -9.90
N ARG A 294 2.55 15.19 -10.60
CA ARG A 294 1.44 16.13 -10.29
C ARG A 294 0.86 15.89 -8.89
N CYS A 295 0.85 14.67 -8.36
CA CYS A 295 0.44 14.40 -6.97
C CYS A 295 1.29 15.16 -5.94
N ARG A 296 2.54 15.51 -6.30
CA ARG A 296 3.47 16.24 -5.42
C ARG A 296 3.36 17.76 -5.58
N ALA A 297 2.72 18.24 -6.64
CA ALA A 297 2.66 19.66 -6.99
C ALA A 297 1.99 20.49 -5.91
N VAL A 298 0.86 20.01 -5.38
CA VAL A 298 0.15 20.65 -4.27
C VAL A 298 -0.35 19.60 -3.30
N ARG A 299 0.14 19.65 -2.06
CA ARG A 299 -0.29 18.78 -0.97
C ARG A 299 -0.77 19.58 0.23
N TYR A 300 -1.66 18.99 0.99
CA TYR A 300 -2.24 19.58 2.19
C TYR A 300 -1.94 18.70 3.39
N PHE A 301 -1.46 19.32 4.47
CA PHE A 301 -1.13 18.65 5.74
C PHE A 301 -2.06 19.18 6.81
N GLY A 302 -2.93 18.32 7.32
CA GLY A 302 -3.96 18.69 8.29
C GLY A 302 -3.77 18.02 9.64
N SER A 303 -4.42 18.59 10.65
CA SER A 303 -4.52 18.01 11.99
C SER A 303 -5.97 18.07 12.45
N SER A 304 -6.51 16.99 13.00
CA SER A 304 -7.94 16.78 13.21
C SER A 304 -8.21 16.02 14.50
N THR A 305 -9.33 16.33 15.16
CA THR A 305 -9.85 15.55 16.29
C THR A 305 -10.99 14.62 15.86
N ALA A 306 -11.31 14.57 14.56
CA ALA A 306 -12.34 13.69 14.03
C ALA A 306 -11.82 12.26 13.91
N THR A 307 -12.42 11.33 14.65
CA THR A 307 -12.24 9.90 14.38
C THR A 307 -12.94 9.53 13.07
N GLY A 308 -12.50 8.44 12.46
CA GLY A 308 -13.05 7.97 11.18
C GLY A 308 -12.44 8.60 9.93
N LEU A 309 -11.34 9.34 10.07
CA LEU A 309 -10.47 9.63 8.92
C LEU A 309 -9.84 8.33 8.44
N ARG A 310 -9.96 8.04 7.14
CA ARG A 310 -9.42 6.85 6.48
C ARG A 310 -8.74 7.21 5.17
N CYS A 311 -7.57 6.63 4.90
CA CYS A 311 -6.89 6.77 3.62
C CYS A 311 -7.73 6.16 2.49
N GLY A 312 -7.73 6.82 1.33
CA GLY A 312 -8.58 6.45 0.20
C GLY A 312 -10.03 6.94 0.31
N HIS A 313 -10.40 7.64 1.38
CA HIS A 313 -11.67 8.33 1.51
C HIS A 313 -11.52 9.84 1.29
N PHE A 314 -12.63 10.49 0.93
CA PHE A 314 -12.66 11.94 0.81
C PHE A 314 -12.96 12.63 2.14
N VAL A 315 -12.36 13.80 2.33
CA VAL A 315 -12.75 14.76 3.36
C VAL A 315 -13.17 16.07 2.71
N ARG A 316 -14.18 16.73 3.27
CA ARG A 316 -14.59 18.07 2.85
C ARG A 316 -14.33 19.05 3.98
N LEU A 317 -13.52 20.07 3.73
CA LEU A 317 -13.30 21.13 4.70
C LEU A 317 -14.35 22.23 4.53
N ALA A 318 -14.88 22.73 5.65
CA ALA A 318 -15.78 23.87 5.71
C ALA A 318 -15.33 24.87 6.78
N GLY A 319 -15.67 26.15 6.62
CA GLY A 319 -15.41 27.19 7.62
C GLY A 319 -13.96 27.70 7.67
N HIS A 320 -13.11 27.34 6.70
CA HIS A 320 -11.75 27.86 6.64
C HIS A 320 -11.74 29.32 6.13
N PRO A 321 -10.99 30.26 6.76
CA PRO A 321 -10.94 31.68 6.35
C PRO A 321 -10.51 31.89 4.90
N ARG A 322 -9.57 31.07 4.43
CA ARG A 322 -9.21 31.03 3.01
C ARG A 322 -10.23 30.21 2.22
N ASN A 323 -11.06 30.89 1.43
CA ASN A 323 -12.17 30.24 0.72
C ASN A 323 -11.75 29.08 -0.20
N SER A 324 -10.58 29.19 -0.85
CA SER A 324 -10.06 28.14 -1.74
C SER A 324 -9.78 26.82 -1.02
N PHE A 325 -9.73 26.81 0.32
CA PHE A 325 -9.53 25.60 1.11
C PHE A 325 -10.85 24.91 1.47
N ASN A 326 -12.00 25.58 1.33
CA ASN A 326 -13.32 25.01 1.59
C ASN A 326 -13.77 24.12 0.43
N ARG A 327 -13.10 22.97 0.28
CA ARG A 327 -13.29 22.03 -0.82
C ARG A 327 -13.13 20.59 -0.33
N ARG A 328 -13.30 19.65 -1.27
CA ARG A 328 -13.04 18.23 -1.05
C ARG A 328 -11.58 17.88 -1.34
N TYR A 329 -11.06 16.92 -0.60
CA TYR A 329 -9.70 16.38 -0.68
C TYR A 329 -9.72 14.86 -0.57
N LEU A 330 -8.81 14.19 -1.27
CA LEU A 330 -8.53 12.77 -1.07
C LEU A 330 -7.46 12.61 0.01
N LEU A 331 -7.75 11.85 1.07
CA LEU A 331 -6.75 11.49 2.08
C LEU A 331 -5.79 10.44 1.52
N THR A 332 -4.50 10.77 1.52
CA THR A 332 -3.44 9.88 1.02
C THR A 332 -2.62 9.24 2.13
N GLU A 333 -2.51 9.90 3.29
CA GLU A 333 -1.79 9.42 4.48
C GLU A 333 -2.53 9.90 5.73
N ALA A 334 -2.53 9.11 6.79
CA ALA A 334 -3.03 9.50 8.11
C ALA A 334 -2.20 8.83 9.23
N THR A 335 -1.89 9.62 10.26
CA THR A 335 -1.29 9.17 11.50
C THR A 335 -2.27 9.44 12.63
N HIS A 336 -2.66 8.39 13.35
CA HIS A 336 -3.63 8.42 14.44
C HIS A 336 -2.91 8.25 15.77
N ARG A 337 -3.29 9.05 16.75
CA ARG A 337 -2.84 8.93 18.15
C ARG A 337 -4.04 9.05 19.06
N GLY A 338 -4.12 8.19 20.05
CA GLY A 338 -5.17 8.30 21.05
C GLY A 338 -4.76 7.73 22.39
N SER A 339 -5.35 8.28 23.44
CA SER A 339 -5.22 7.80 24.81
C SER A 339 -6.56 7.83 25.50
N GLN A 340 -6.85 6.78 26.27
CA GLN A 340 -7.97 6.71 27.21
C GLN A 340 -7.46 6.40 28.63
N ALA A 341 -6.15 6.60 28.86
CA ALA A 341 -5.51 6.26 30.10
C ALA A 341 -6.06 7.06 31.29
N GLY A 342 -6.55 8.29 31.08
CA GLY A 342 -7.10 9.10 32.16
C GLY A 342 -8.35 8.47 32.77
N LEU A 343 -9.41 8.30 31.96
CA LEU A 343 -10.65 7.66 32.41
C LEU A 343 -10.45 6.19 32.81
N LEU A 344 -9.60 5.47 32.08
CA LEU A 344 -9.35 4.06 32.37
C LEU A 344 -8.61 3.93 33.71
N LEU A 345 -7.43 4.53 33.88
CA LEU A 345 -6.61 4.34 35.08
C LEU A 345 -7.30 4.87 36.34
N ASP A 346 -8.02 6.00 36.26
CA ASP A 346 -8.87 6.50 37.37
C ASP A 346 -9.95 5.46 37.72
N GLY A 347 -10.65 4.92 36.72
CA GLY A 347 -11.64 3.86 36.92
C GLY A 347 -11.05 2.55 37.44
N LEU A 348 -9.75 2.32 37.21
CA LEU A 348 -9.02 1.14 37.68
C LEU A 348 -8.36 1.31 39.05
N GLY A 349 -8.36 2.52 39.61
CA GLY A 349 -7.70 2.82 40.89
C GLY A 349 -6.18 2.78 40.84
N ILE A 350 -5.59 3.00 39.65
CA ILE A 350 -4.13 3.04 39.45
C ILE A 350 -3.66 4.49 39.57
N ASP A 351 -2.99 4.82 40.68
CA ASP A 351 -2.48 6.17 40.93
C ASP A 351 -1.30 6.48 39.99
N THR A 352 -1.48 7.46 39.09
CA THR A 352 -0.43 7.94 38.20
C THR A 352 0.00 9.34 38.61
N LYS A 353 1.32 9.54 38.78
CA LYS A 353 1.89 10.85 39.15
C LYS A 353 1.70 11.92 38.07
N GLN A 354 1.30 11.53 36.86
CA GLN A 354 1.02 12.44 35.74
C GLN A 354 -0.47 12.36 35.40
N LYS A 355 -1.15 13.51 35.34
CA LYS A 355 -2.50 13.60 34.77
C LYS A 355 -2.43 13.30 33.27
N ILE A 356 -2.70 12.07 32.88
CA ILE A 356 -2.85 11.70 31.48
C ILE A 356 -4.28 12.03 31.07
N SER A 357 -4.46 12.93 30.09
CA SER A 357 -5.78 13.27 29.57
C SER A 357 -6.19 12.32 28.45
N ASP A 358 -7.48 12.03 28.35
CA ASP A 358 -8.04 11.34 27.20
C ASP A 358 -8.01 12.23 25.96
N PHE A 359 -7.55 11.69 24.83
CA PHE A 359 -7.53 12.44 23.57
C PHE A 359 -7.58 11.52 22.35
N TYR A 360 -7.96 12.11 21.22
CA TYR A 360 -7.72 11.58 19.89
C TYR A 360 -7.18 12.70 19.00
N LEU A 361 -6.16 12.39 18.22
CA LEU A 361 -5.60 13.25 17.19
C LEU A 361 -5.32 12.45 15.93
N ALA A 362 -5.63 13.03 14.79
CA ALA A 362 -5.22 12.53 13.48
C ALA A 362 -4.52 13.63 12.70
N ASP A 363 -3.25 13.41 12.36
CA ASP A 363 -2.55 14.19 11.36
C ASP A 363 -2.71 13.50 10.00
N PHE A 364 -2.94 14.25 8.93
CA PHE A 364 -3.22 13.69 7.61
C PHE A 364 -2.54 14.44 6.48
N THR A 365 -2.19 13.72 5.41
CA THR A 365 -1.79 14.27 4.12
C THR A 365 -2.93 14.07 3.13
N ALA A 366 -3.21 15.09 2.33
CA ALA A 366 -4.26 15.06 1.33
C ALA A 366 -3.86 15.76 0.02
N ILE A 367 -4.51 15.35 -1.06
CA ILE A 367 -4.44 16.01 -2.37
C ILE A 367 -5.83 16.52 -2.78
N PRO A 368 -5.91 17.51 -3.69
CA PRO A 368 -7.19 17.88 -4.30
C PRO A 368 -7.93 16.68 -4.89
N ASP A 369 -9.25 16.64 -4.74
CA ASP A 369 -10.09 15.52 -5.18
C ASP A 369 -10.17 15.33 -6.70
N ASP A 370 -9.77 16.33 -7.47
CA ASP A 370 -9.66 16.29 -8.93
C ASP A 370 -8.31 15.75 -9.44
N VAL A 371 -7.34 15.52 -8.56
CA VAL A 371 -6.04 14.94 -8.94
C VAL A 371 -6.12 13.42 -8.97
N GLN A 372 -5.70 12.80 -10.08
CA GLN A 372 -5.52 11.35 -10.15
C GLN A 372 -4.31 10.95 -9.30
N PHE A 373 -4.54 10.27 -8.19
CA PHE A 373 -3.45 9.71 -7.40
C PHE A 373 -2.68 8.68 -8.22
N ARG A 374 -1.36 8.77 -8.17
CA ARG A 374 -0.41 7.74 -8.61
C ARG A 374 0.67 7.62 -7.54
N PRO A 375 1.05 6.40 -7.15
CA PRO A 375 2.14 6.22 -6.20
C PRO A 375 3.46 6.72 -6.80
N GLU A 376 4.39 7.11 -5.94
CA GLU A 376 5.76 7.45 -6.33
C GLU A 376 6.55 6.17 -6.59
N GLU A 377 7.48 6.17 -7.56
CA GLU A 377 8.38 5.03 -7.80
C GLU A 377 9.46 4.94 -6.70
N ARG A 378 9.10 4.36 -5.52
CA ARG A 378 9.99 4.22 -4.35
C ARG A 378 10.72 2.89 -4.33
N HIS A 379 10.16 1.85 -4.95
CA HIS A 379 10.75 0.51 -4.92
C HIS A 379 11.70 0.30 -6.11
N PRO A 380 13.02 0.22 -5.88
CA PRO A 380 13.98 0.04 -6.97
C PRO A 380 13.81 -1.32 -7.65
N TRP A 381 14.18 -1.38 -8.94
CA TRP A 381 14.24 -2.65 -9.66
C TRP A 381 15.35 -3.54 -9.09
N PRO A 382 15.11 -4.85 -8.94
CA PRO A 382 16.09 -5.75 -8.36
C PRO A 382 17.22 -5.92 -9.36
N ARG A 383 18.45 -6.03 -8.85
CA ARG A 383 19.65 -6.13 -9.68
C ARG A 383 20.33 -7.46 -9.41
N ILE A 384 20.64 -8.16 -10.51
CA ILE A 384 21.58 -9.27 -10.50
C ILE A 384 22.96 -8.65 -10.74
N ILE A 385 23.86 -8.80 -9.78
CA ILE A 385 25.25 -8.36 -9.92
C ILE A 385 26.04 -9.53 -10.49
N GLY A 386 26.71 -9.30 -11.63
CA GLY A 386 27.46 -10.34 -12.35
C GLY A 386 26.60 -11.15 -13.32
N THR A 387 26.97 -12.41 -13.53
CA THR A 387 26.29 -13.35 -14.43
C THR A 387 25.64 -14.48 -13.63
N ILE A 388 24.57 -15.06 -14.17
CA ILE A 388 23.91 -16.25 -13.62
C ILE A 388 24.11 -17.39 -14.60
N ASN A 389 24.59 -18.52 -14.10
CA ASN A 389 24.59 -19.76 -14.86
C ASN A 389 23.15 -20.27 -14.95
N ALA A 390 22.73 -20.66 -16.16
CA ALA A 390 21.42 -21.22 -16.42
C ALA A 390 21.58 -22.46 -17.31
N PHE A 391 20.62 -23.37 -17.21
CA PHE A 391 20.58 -24.56 -18.06
C PHE A 391 19.81 -24.25 -19.33
N ILE A 392 20.28 -24.72 -20.49
CA ILE A 392 19.53 -24.55 -21.73
C ILE A 392 18.28 -25.44 -21.67
N ASP A 393 17.11 -24.84 -21.93
CA ASP A 393 15.80 -25.52 -21.93
C ASP A 393 15.60 -26.16 -23.33
N ALA A 394 15.15 -27.43 -23.43
CA ALA A 394 15.11 -28.19 -24.70
C ALA A 394 13.83 -29.02 -24.93
N GLU A 395 13.23 -28.90 -26.12
CA GLU A 395 11.89 -29.28 -26.65
C GLU A 395 11.66 -30.72 -27.11
N GLY A 396 12.63 -31.60 -26.86
CA GLY A 396 12.48 -33.00 -27.23
C GLY A 396 13.42 -33.95 -26.51
N SER A 397 14.20 -34.70 -27.28
CA SER A 397 15.10 -35.76 -26.77
C SER A 397 16.24 -35.25 -25.88
N GLY A 398 16.34 -33.94 -25.66
CA GLY A 398 17.45 -33.28 -24.98
C GLY A 398 18.76 -33.26 -25.78
N GLN A 399 18.74 -33.67 -27.05
CA GLN A 399 19.95 -33.77 -27.89
C GLN A 399 20.41 -32.43 -28.46
N TYR A 400 19.50 -31.49 -28.74
CA TYR A 400 19.79 -30.15 -29.24
C TYR A 400 18.83 -29.14 -28.64
N ALA A 401 19.28 -27.90 -28.52
CA ALA A 401 18.45 -26.79 -28.09
C ALA A 401 17.68 -26.16 -29.25
N GLU A 402 16.41 -25.84 -29.02
CA GLU A 402 15.56 -25.17 -29.99
C GLU A 402 15.88 -23.69 -30.06
N LEU A 403 15.86 -23.21 -31.29
CA LEU A 403 16.14 -21.84 -31.65
C LEU A 403 14.90 -21.22 -32.29
N ASN A 404 14.58 -19.99 -31.89
CA ASN A 404 13.60 -19.22 -32.66
C ASN A 404 14.23 -18.67 -33.96
N GLN A 405 13.42 -17.99 -34.77
CA GLN A 405 13.86 -17.39 -36.05
C GLN A 405 14.99 -16.36 -35.93
N TYR A 406 15.32 -15.90 -34.71
CA TYR A 406 16.38 -14.96 -34.41
C TYR A 406 17.62 -15.62 -33.79
N GLY A 407 17.65 -16.96 -33.68
CA GLY A 407 18.76 -17.68 -33.04
C GLY A 407 18.81 -17.49 -31.52
N GLU A 408 17.68 -17.19 -30.89
CA GLU A 408 17.55 -17.05 -29.44
C GLU A 408 17.19 -18.39 -28.80
N TYR A 409 17.61 -18.59 -27.55
CA TYR A 409 17.39 -19.82 -26.77
C TYR A 409 16.49 -19.53 -25.56
N LYS A 410 15.89 -20.58 -24.99
CA LYS A 410 15.28 -20.53 -23.65
C LYS A 410 16.22 -21.16 -22.64
N VAL A 411 16.12 -20.72 -21.39
CA VAL A 411 16.94 -21.24 -20.29
C VAL A 411 16.10 -21.46 -19.04
N GLN A 412 16.53 -22.40 -18.20
CA GLN A 412 16.04 -22.60 -16.86
C GLN A 412 17.02 -21.95 -15.87
N VAL A 413 16.53 -20.95 -15.14
CA VAL A 413 17.31 -20.28 -14.09
C VAL A 413 17.27 -21.09 -12.79
N PRO A 414 18.41 -21.29 -12.11
CA PRO A 414 18.49 -22.22 -10.97
C PRO A 414 17.75 -21.74 -9.72
N PHE A 415 17.36 -20.46 -9.66
CA PHE A 415 16.67 -19.88 -8.51
C PHE A 415 15.14 -19.92 -8.60
N ALA A 416 14.56 -20.30 -9.75
CA ALA A 416 13.11 -20.40 -9.88
C ALA A 416 12.61 -21.57 -9.02
N MET A 417 11.70 -21.29 -8.08
CA MET A 417 11.22 -22.32 -7.13
C MET A 417 10.21 -23.26 -7.76
N SER A 418 9.34 -22.76 -8.63
CA SER A 418 8.40 -23.59 -9.36
C SER A 418 9.12 -24.55 -10.31
N LYS A 419 8.92 -25.86 -10.11
CA LYS A 419 9.24 -26.86 -11.15
C LYS A 419 8.28 -26.63 -12.30
N LYS A 420 8.75 -25.88 -13.29
CA LYS A 420 7.99 -25.67 -14.52
C LYS A 420 8.18 -26.88 -15.41
N SER A 421 7.14 -27.20 -16.18
CA SER A 421 7.30 -28.12 -17.30
C SER A 421 8.41 -27.60 -18.21
N ASP A 422 8.98 -28.50 -18.99
CA ASP A 422 9.85 -28.14 -20.10
C ASP A 422 9.16 -27.03 -20.94
N TYR A 423 9.95 -26.12 -21.54
CA TYR A 423 9.50 -24.98 -22.39
C TYR A 423 9.02 -23.73 -21.66
N ARG A 424 9.12 -23.71 -20.33
CA ARG A 424 8.63 -22.61 -19.50
C ARG A 424 9.70 -22.05 -18.55
N GLY A 425 10.99 -22.24 -18.82
CA GLY A 425 12.06 -21.68 -17.99
C GLY A 425 12.22 -20.14 -18.07
N SER A 426 12.13 -19.57 -19.28
CA SER A 426 12.37 -18.14 -19.53
C SER A 426 11.66 -17.62 -20.79
N ALA A 427 11.77 -16.30 -21.04
CA ALA A 427 11.61 -15.76 -22.40
C ALA A 427 12.78 -16.17 -23.29
N TRP A 428 12.66 -15.91 -24.60
CA TRP A 428 13.76 -16.03 -25.55
C TRP A 428 14.91 -15.07 -25.19
N ILE A 429 16.12 -15.61 -25.14
CA ILE A 429 17.35 -14.89 -24.77
C ILE A 429 18.33 -14.94 -25.94
N ARG A 430 18.90 -13.78 -26.26
CA ARG A 430 19.93 -13.65 -27.29
C ARG A 430 21.26 -14.25 -26.83
N MET A 431 21.88 -15.02 -27.70
CA MET A 431 23.25 -15.48 -27.53
C MET A 431 24.23 -14.36 -27.91
N ALA A 432 25.19 -14.06 -27.04
CA ALA A 432 26.31 -13.21 -27.41
C ALA A 432 27.26 -14.02 -28.32
N THR A 433 27.54 -13.50 -29.52
CA THR A 433 28.47 -14.13 -30.46
C THR A 433 29.73 -13.28 -30.62
N PRO A 434 30.90 -13.88 -30.91
CA PRO A 434 32.13 -13.12 -31.18
C PRO A 434 32.04 -12.20 -32.40
N TYR A 435 31.11 -12.49 -33.33
CA TYR A 435 30.91 -11.74 -34.57
C TYR A 435 29.46 -11.84 -35.04
N ALA A 436 28.86 -10.70 -35.37
CA ALA A 436 27.51 -10.59 -35.94
C ALA A 436 27.46 -9.46 -36.97
N GLY A 437 26.99 -9.78 -38.18
CA GLY A 437 26.71 -8.87 -39.29
C GLY A 437 25.31 -9.10 -39.85
N SER A 438 24.96 -8.38 -40.93
CA SER A 438 23.61 -8.41 -41.53
C SER A 438 23.19 -9.80 -42.04
N ASP A 439 24.14 -10.56 -42.59
CA ASP A 439 23.94 -11.85 -43.25
C ASP A 439 25.09 -12.84 -42.98
N HIS A 440 26.00 -12.49 -42.09
CA HIS A 440 27.18 -13.29 -41.75
C HIS A 440 27.51 -13.15 -40.26
N GLY A 441 28.11 -14.18 -39.67
CA GLY A 441 28.41 -14.20 -38.24
C GLY A 441 29.00 -15.53 -37.80
N CYS A 442 29.44 -15.60 -36.54
CA CYS A 442 29.82 -16.86 -35.91
C CYS A 442 28.62 -17.45 -35.16
N ILE A 443 28.23 -18.68 -35.49
CA ILE A 443 27.19 -19.44 -34.78
C ILE A 443 27.84 -20.67 -34.17
N SER A 444 27.78 -20.80 -32.84
CA SER A 444 28.10 -22.04 -32.14
C SER A 444 26.83 -22.87 -32.00
N ARG A 445 26.82 -24.10 -32.53
CA ARG A 445 25.77 -25.08 -32.23
C ARG A 445 26.10 -25.72 -30.88
N CYS A 446 25.22 -25.54 -29.90
CA CYS A 446 25.29 -26.21 -28.59
C CYS A 446 24.54 -27.54 -28.63
#